data_AF-A0A6L4A157-F1
#
_entry.id   AF-A0A6L4A157-F1
#
_cell.length_a   1.000
_cell.length_b   1.000
_cell.length_c   1.000
_cell.angle_alpha   90.00
_cell.angle_beta   90.00
_cell.angle_gamma   90.00
#
_symmetry.space_group_name_H-M   'P 1'
#
loop_
_entity.id
_entity.type
_entity.pdbx_description
1 polymer ?
#
loop_
_entity_poly.entity_id
_entity_poly.type
_entity_poly.pdbx_seq_one_letter_code
_entity_poly.pdbx_strand_id
1 'polypeptide(L)'
;TQFRNSGKPYITHPVAVAEILAELNMDPPTIAAALLHDVVEDTEVSLDDIERQFGRDVALLVNGVTKIKQLPTEMGEMRQAKKGDLQAEYLRQMFMAMGNDVRVILVKLADRLDNMRTLGSLSRDRQIRNARETLDIFAPLANRLGIGKIKWQLEDLSFRYLEPERYKELAELLASKRHEREEDIKYVILRLEDALRKHAIEGEVRGRPKHIYSIYRKMKRKEVDFEHVFDVRALRVMVPDVPTCYQVLGIVHQLWRPIHGEFDDYIAAPKENGYQSLHTAVIADDNRALEVQIRTHDMHQDAEYGIAAHWKYKEKGQRFDAAYEKRINYMRRIAEQAQEEDDPHSAIQAVKEDITDERIYVFTPKNDIIDLPAGSTPIDFAYHIHTDIGNRCRGARIGGRQVGLDYRLQTGDRVEIITANRGGPSLDWLNEDLG
;
A
#
# COMPACT_ATOMS: atom_id res chain seq x y z
N THR A 1 -8.63 -18.83 36.02
CA THR A 1 -8.87 -17.74 35.05
C THR A 1 -7.52 -17.23 34.58
N GLN A 2 -7.30 -17.23 33.26
CA GLN A 2 -6.04 -16.80 32.64
C GLN A 2 -6.08 -15.29 32.41
N PHE A 3 -4.95 -14.61 32.65
CA PHE A 3 -4.82 -13.15 32.55
C PHE A 3 -3.62 -12.80 31.66
N ARG A 4 -3.69 -11.71 30.89
CA ARG A 4 -2.53 -11.20 30.12
C ARG A 4 -1.46 -10.66 31.10
N ASN A 5 -0.22 -10.52 30.62
CA ASN A 5 0.86 -9.81 31.34
C ASN A 5 0.48 -8.37 31.74
N SER A 6 -0.53 -7.78 31.10
CA SER A 6 -1.08 -6.45 31.41
C SER A 6 -2.17 -6.46 32.50
N GLY A 7 -2.53 -7.62 33.05
CA GLY A 7 -3.57 -7.78 34.09
C GLY A 7 -5.01 -7.85 33.57
N LYS A 8 -5.25 -7.72 32.26
CA LYS A 8 -6.59 -7.86 31.65
C LYS A 8 -7.01 -9.33 31.46
N PRO A 9 -8.32 -9.65 31.44
CA PRO A 9 -8.81 -10.99 31.12
C PRO A 9 -8.31 -11.46 29.75
N TYR A 10 -7.95 -12.75 29.64
CA TYR A 10 -7.37 -13.32 28.42
C TYR A 10 -8.22 -13.08 27.16
N ILE A 11 -9.55 -13.20 27.30
CA ILE A 11 -10.52 -13.04 26.22
C ILE A 11 -10.50 -11.67 25.53
N THR A 12 -9.93 -10.64 26.17
CA THR A 12 -9.91 -9.28 25.61
C THR A 12 -9.12 -9.18 24.31
N HIS A 13 -8.07 -9.99 24.16
CA HIS A 13 -7.25 -9.99 22.94
C HIS A 13 -7.97 -10.68 21.76
N PRO A 14 -8.42 -11.94 21.86
CA PRO A 14 -9.13 -12.59 20.76
C PRO A 14 -10.39 -11.82 20.31
N VAL A 15 -11.12 -11.19 21.25
CA VAL A 15 -12.27 -10.35 20.91
C VAL A 15 -11.84 -9.11 20.11
N ALA A 16 -10.78 -8.41 20.52
CA ALA A 16 -10.27 -7.25 19.77
C ALA A 16 -9.80 -7.65 18.36
N VAL A 17 -9.16 -8.80 18.21
CA VAL A 17 -8.75 -9.33 16.89
C VAL A 17 -9.97 -9.63 16.03
N ALA A 18 -11.00 -10.27 16.60
CA ALA A 18 -12.26 -10.54 15.91
C ALA A 18 -13.01 -9.25 15.53
N GLU A 19 -13.01 -8.23 16.39
CA GLU A 19 -13.58 -6.91 16.10
C GLU A 19 -12.87 -6.24 14.91
N ILE A 20 -11.53 -6.28 14.88
CA ILE A 20 -10.76 -5.76 13.74
C ILE A 20 -11.19 -6.44 12.44
N LEU A 21 -11.33 -7.78 12.43
CA LEU A 21 -11.73 -8.52 11.23
C LEU A 21 -13.21 -8.32 10.87
N ALA A 22 -14.07 -8.11 11.87
CA ALA A 22 -15.48 -7.78 11.65
C ALA A 22 -15.62 -6.38 11.01
N GLU A 23 -14.80 -5.40 11.43
CA GLU A 23 -14.74 -4.08 10.76
C GLU A 23 -14.28 -4.17 9.30
N LEU A 24 -13.47 -5.18 8.96
CA LEU A 24 -13.08 -5.49 7.59
C LEU A 24 -14.16 -6.28 6.82
N ASN A 25 -15.28 -6.64 7.46
CA ASN A 25 -16.36 -7.46 6.93
C ASN A 25 -15.91 -8.86 6.47
N MET A 26 -15.03 -9.49 7.24
CA MET A 26 -14.59 -10.87 6.97
C MET A 26 -15.70 -11.90 7.21
N ASP A 27 -15.58 -13.06 6.57
CA ASP A 27 -16.52 -14.17 6.72
C ASP A 27 -16.54 -14.78 8.12
N PRO A 28 -17.66 -15.41 8.52
CA PRO A 28 -17.79 -16.02 9.84
C PRO A 28 -16.67 -17.01 10.21
N PRO A 29 -16.16 -17.88 9.31
CA PRO A 29 -15.02 -18.74 9.63
C PRO A 29 -13.75 -17.98 10.02
N THR A 30 -13.44 -16.86 9.35
CA THR A 30 -12.29 -16.00 9.69
C THR A 30 -12.47 -15.35 11.06
N ILE A 31 -13.68 -14.87 11.37
CA ILE A 31 -13.98 -14.27 12.68
C ILE A 31 -13.90 -15.33 13.78
N ALA A 32 -14.44 -16.53 13.55
CA ALA A 32 -14.34 -17.65 14.49
C ALA A 32 -12.88 -18.06 14.73
N ALA A 33 -12.07 -18.16 13.66
CA ALA A 33 -10.65 -18.46 13.78
C ALA A 33 -9.92 -17.41 14.63
N ALA A 34 -10.24 -16.12 14.49
CA ALA A 34 -9.66 -15.06 15.31
C ALA A 34 -10.01 -15.15 16.80
N LEU A 35 -11.23 -15.56 17.14
CA LEU A 35 -11.62 -15.82 18.53
C LEU A 35 -10.87 -17.03 19.12
N LEU A 36 -10.46 -17.98 18.27
CA LEU A 36 -9.86 -19.25 18.66
C LEU A 36 -8.34 -19.31 18.45
N HIS A 37 -7.73 -18.27 17.88
CA HIS A 37 -6.37 -18.36 17.33
C HIS A 37 -5.26 -18.64 18.38
N ASP A 38 -5.53 -18.35 19.65
CA ASP A 38 -4.65 -18.61 20.79
C ASP A 38 -5.07 -19.83 21.63
N VAL A 39 -6.24 -20.41 21.34
CA VAL A 39 -6.81 -21.47 22.19
C VAL A 39 -5.95 -22.73 22.18
N VAL A 40 -5.37 -23.09 21.03
CA VAL A 40 -4.56 -24.32 20.88
C VAL A 40 -3.22 -24.22 21.63
N GLU A 41 -2.65 -23.02 21.74
CA GLU A 41 -1.35 -22.82 22.41
C GLU A 41 -1.52 -22.65 23.93
N ASP A 42 -2.62 -22.02 24.36
CA ASP A 42 -2.80 -21.58 25.74
C ASP A 42 -3.69 -22.50 26.58
N THR A 43 -4.33 -23.49 25.97
CA THR A 43 -5.28 -24.39 26.64
C THR A 43 -5.07 -25.85 26.23
N GLU A 44 -5.79 -26.77 26.88
CA GLU A 44 -5.75 -28.21 26.57
C GLU A 44 -6.56 -28.59 25.31
N VAL A 45 -7.19 -27.62 24.64
CA VAL A 45 -8.04 -27.86 23.47
C VAL A 45 -7.16 -28.16 22.24
N SER A 46 -7.45 -29.28 21.58
CA SER A 46 -6.72 -29.70 20.37
C SER A 46 -7.34 -29.14 19.08
N LEU A 47 -6.58 -29.17 17.98
CA LEU A 47 -7.11 -28.85 16.65
C LEU A 47 -8.27 -29.78 16.25
N ASP A 48 -8.24 -31.04 16.65
CA ASP A 48 -9.32 -32.00 16.38
C ASP A 48 -10.62 -31.62 17.11
N ASP A 49 -10.52 -30.99 18.28
CA ASP A 49 -11.68 -30.50 19.02
C ASP A 49 -12.30 -29.28 18.31
N ILE A 50 -11.45 -28.40 17.78
CA ILE A 50 -11.88 -27.24 16.99
C ILE A 50 -12.55 -27.72 15.69
N GLU A 51 -11.97 -28.70 14.98
CA GLU A 51 -12.56 -29.26 13.77
C GLU A 51 -13.92 -29.90 14.04
N ARG A 52 -14.06 -30.64 15.16
CA ARG A 52 -15.34 -31.25 15.54
C ARG A 52 -16.43 -30.24 15.87
N GLN A 53 -16.09 -29.09 16.47
CA GLN A 53 -17.07 -28.10 16.91
C GLN A 53 -17.39 -27.02 15.86
N PHE A 54 -16.38 -26.57 15.11
CA PHE A 54 -16.48 -25.42 14.19
C PHE A 54 -16.23 -25.80 12.73
N GLY A 55 -15.83 -27.04 12.46
CA GLY A 55 -15.56 -27.55 11.13
C GLY A 55 -14.11 -27.37 10.68
N ARG A 56 -13.78 -28.09 9.59
CA ARG A 56 -12.42 -28.17 9.04
C ARG A 56 -11.84 -26.83 8.63
N ASP A 57 -12.66 -25.93 8.10
CA ASP A 57 -12.21 -24.63 7.59
C ASP A 57 -11.61 -23.77 8.73
N VAL A 58 -12.31 -23.69 9.87
CA VAL A 58 -11.84 -22.94 11.05
C VAL A 58 -10.59 -23.59 11.64
N ALA A 59 -10.54 -24.93 11.72
CA ALA A 59 -9.38 -25.65 12.24
C ALA A 59 -8.11 -25.41 11.39
N LEU A 60 -8.25 -25.37 10.05
CA LEU A 60 -7.15 -25.05 9.15
C LEU A 60 -6.63 -23.62 9.35
N LEU A 61 -7.53 -22.65 9.52
CA LEU A 61 -7.15 -21.25 9.78
C LEU A 61 -6.41 -21.11 11.11
N VAL A 62 -6.94 -21.70 12.19
CA VAL A 62 -6.30 -21.65 13.51
C VAL A 62 -4.91 -22.30 13.45
N ASN A 63 -4.78 -23.48 12.85
CA ASN A 63 -3.50 -24.17 12.66
C ASN A 63 -2.48 -23.30 11.91
N GLY A 64 -2.91 -22.62 10.83
CA GLY A 64 -2.05 -21.71 10.07
C GLY A 64 -1.51 -20.57 10.93
N VAL A 65 -2.37 -19.94 11.74
CA VAL A 65 -1.98 -18.82 12.61
C VAL A 65 -1.03 -19.27 13.72
N THR A 66 -1.31 -20.40 14.37
CA THR A 66 -0.46 -21.03 15.39
C THR A 66 0.95 -21.32 14.85
N LYS A 67 1.06 -21.93 13.66
CA LYS A 67 2.36 -22.20 13.05
C LYS A 67 3.20 -20.94 12.83
N ILE A 68 2.59 -19.83 12.42
CA ILE A 68 3.29 -18.55 12.23
C ILE A 68 3.79 -17.98 13.57
N LYS A 69 3.04 -18.16 14.66
CA LYS A 69 3.45 -17.70 16.00
C LYS A 69 4.68 -18.45 16.51
N GLN A 70 4.81 -19.73 16.15
CA GLN A 70 5.93 -20.58 16.54
C GLN A 70 7.22 -20.34 15.75
N LEU A 71 7.20 -19.49 14.73
CA LEU A 71 8.38 -19.21 13.91
C LEU A 71 9.46 -18.47 14.72
N PRO A 72 10.74 -18.91 14.66
CA PRO A 72 11.84 -18.26 15.35
C PRO A 72 11.95 -16.79 14.94
N THR A 73 11.70 -15.89 15.87
CA THR A 73 11.72 -14.43 15.64
C THR A 73 13.06 -13.82 16.03
N GLU A 74 14.17 -14.58 15.90
CA GLU A 74 15.53 -14.19 16.29
C GLU A 74 16.10 -13.07 15.38
N MET A 75 15.48 -11.90 15.41
CA MET A 75 15.91 -10.67 14.73
C MET A 75 16.62 -9.71 15.71
N GLY A 76 17.03 -10.21 16.87
CA GLY A 76 17.73 -9.44 17.91
C GLY A 76 19.25 -9.47 17.74
N GLU A 77 19.84 -8.30 17.48
CA GLU A 77 21.28 -8.01 17.62
C GLU A 77 22.28 -8.72 16.67
N MET A 78 21.98 -8.80 15.37
CA MET A 78 22.96 -9.25 14.37
C MET A 78 23.25 -8.21 13.28
N ARG A 79 24.49 -8.25 12.75
CA ARG A 79 25.03 -7.40 11.69
C ARG A 79 24.04 -7.27 10.52
N GLN A 80 23.92 -6.07 9.94
CA GLN A 80 22.98 -5.75 8.84
C GLN A 80 23.00 -6.78 7.69
N ALA A 81 24.17 -7.34 7.36
CA ALA A 81 24.31 -8.36 6.32
C ALA A 81 23.54 -9.67 6.59
N LYS A 82 23.36 -10.09 7.85
CA LYS A 82 22.57 -11.29 8.21
C LYS A 82 21.08 -11.01 8.45
N LYS A 83 20.70 -9.73 8.57
CA LYS A 83 19.32 -9.33 8.86
C LYS A 83 18.41 -9.54 7.66
N GLY A 84 18.94 -9.36 6.44
CA GLY A 84 18.21 -9.63 5.20
C GLY A 84 17.79 -11.09 5.11
N ASP A 85 18.75 -12.00 5.24
CA ASP A 85 18.57 -13.46 5.09
C ASP A 85 17.57 -14.01 6.12
N LEU A 86 17.66 -13.58 7.38
CA LEU A 86 16.74 -13.99 8.46
C LEU A 86 15.31 -13.49 8.25
N GLN A 87 15.14 -12.26 7.75
CA GLN A 87 13.81 -11.74 7.38
C GLN A 87 13.22 -12.54 6.22
N ALA A 88 14.08 -12.99 5.30
CA ALA A 88 13.72 -13.74 4.11
C ALA A 88 13.23 -15.13 4.49
N GLU A 89 13.99 -15.79 5.36
CA GLU A 89 13.61 -17.09 5.90
C GLU A 89 12.34 -17.01 6.75
N TYR A 90 12.17 -15.97 7.57
CA TYR A 90 10.93 -15.76 8.33
C TYR A 90 9.71 -15.60 7.42
N LEU A 91 9.82 -14.75 6.38
CA LEU A 91 8.76 -14.56 5.40
C LEU A 91 8.44 -15.87 4.67
N ARG A 92 9.46 -16.61 4.23
CA ARG A 92 9.33 -17.90 3.57
C ARG A 92 8.57 -18.90 4.44
N GLN A 93 9.00 -19.08 5.69
CA GLN A 93 8.34 -19.97 6.65
C GLN A 93 6.92 -19.53 6.98
N MET A 94 6.68 -18.21 7.07
CA MET A 94 5.34 -17.65 7.25
C MET A 94 4.45 -18.01 6.05
N PHE A 95 4.93 -17.83 4.81
CA PHE A 95 4.18 -18.20 3.61
C PHE A 95 3.93 -19.71 3.51
N MET A 96 4.91 -20.54 3.87
CA MET A 96 4.72 -21.99 3.97
C MET A 96 3.63 -22.37 4.99
N ALA A 97 3.63 -21.73 6.17
CA ALA A 97 2.68 -22.01 7.24
C ALA A 97 1.23 -21.62 6.89
N MET A 98 1.07 -20.59 6.04
CA MET A 98 -0.22 -20.08 5.58
C MET A 98 -0.86 -20.96 4.51
N GLY A 99 -0.05 -21.72 3.77
CA GLY A 99 -0.51 -22.48 2.62
C GLY A 99 -1.22 -21.59 1.60
N ASN A 100 -2.33 -22.08 1.03
CA ASN A 100 -3.06 -21.41 -0.05
C ASN A 100 -4.18 -20.47 0.43
N ASP A 101 -4.26 -20.15 1.73
CA ASP A 101 -5.35 -19.38 2.33
C ASP A 101 -4.90 -18.03 2.89
N VAL A 102 -5.24 -16.95 2.16
CA VAL A 102 -4.92 -15.57 2.54
C VAL A 102 -5.60 -15.13 3.84
N ARG A 103 -6.68 -15.80 4.29
CA ARG A 103 -7.38 -15.46 5.53
C ARG A 103 -6.48 -15.61 6.76
N VAL A 104 -5.51 -16.53 6.71
CA VAL A 104 -4.49 -16.69 7.77
C VAL A 104 -3.67 -15.41 7.95
N ILE A 105 -3.26 -14.76 6.84
CA ILE A 105 -2.54 -13.48 6.88
C ILE A 105 -3.40 -12.40 7.53
N LEU A 106 -4.68 -12.35 7.20
CA LEU A 106 -5.60 -11.33 7.72
C LEU A 106 -5.74 -11.45 9.23
N VAL A 107 -5.94 -12.67 9.74
CA VAL A 107 -5.96 -12.93 11.18
C VAL A 107 -4.62 -12.53 11.81
N LYS A 108 -3.49 -12.84 11.18
CA LYS A 108 -2.17 -12.49 11.71
C LYS A 108 -1.91 -10.98 11.73
N LEU A 109 -2.37 -10.24 10.73
CA LEU A 109 -2.28 -8.79 10.68
C LEU A 109 -3.15 -8.13 11.76
N ALA A 110 -4.35 -8.65 12.00
CA ALA A 110 -5.23 -8.20 13.07
C ALA A 110 -4.64 -8.48 14.47
N ASP A 111 -4.09 -9.69 14.68
CA ASP A 111 -3.33 -10.07 15.88
C ASP A 111 -2.16 -9.10 16.12
N ARG A 112 -1.33 -8.88 15.09
CA ARG A 112 -0.20 -7.95 15.19
C ARG A 112 -0.64 -6.53 15.53
N LEU A 113 -1.74 -6.05 14.94
CA LEU A 113 -2.28 -4.73 15.22
C LEU A 113 -2.73 -4.56 16.68
N ASP A 114 -3.46 -5.53 17.25
CA ASP A 114 -3.83 -5.48 18.67
C ASP A 114 -2.59 -5.54 19.59
N ASN A 115 -1.61 -6.37 19.24
CA ASN A 115 -0.35 -6.46 19.98
C ASN A 115 0.40 -5.12 19.96
N MET A 116 0.44 -4.43 18.82
CA MET A 116 1.05 -3.10 18.72
C MET A 116 0.28 -2.03 19.50
N ARG A 117 -1.06 -2.12 19.59
CA ARG A 117 -1.89 -1.23 20.41
C ARG A 117 -1.64 -1.43 21.91
N THR A 118 -1.23 -2.62 22.32
CA THR A 118 -1.02 -3.01 23.73
C THR A 118 0.46 -3.19 24.11
N LEU A 119 1.39 -2.79 23.23
CA LEU A 119 2.83 -3.06 23.36
C LEU A 119 3.50 -2.40 24.59
N GLY A 120 2.86 -1.38 25.17
CA GLY A 120 3.39 -0.59 26.29
C GLY A 120 3.73 -1.38 27.56
N SER A 121 3.14 -2.56 27.78
CA SER A 121 3.42 -3.39 28.96
C SER A 121 4.69 -4.24 28.85
N LEU A 122 5.33 -4.30 27.67
CA LEU A 122 6.54 -5.08 27.45
C LEU A 122 7.81 -4.28 27.80
N SER A 123 8.93 -4.98 28.01
CA SER A 123 10.25 -4.36 28.16
C SER A 123 10.66 -3.59 26.90
N ARG A 124 11.49 -2.55 27.05
CA ARG A 124 11.91 -1.67 25.95
C ARG A 124 12.51 -2.44 24.76
N ASP A 125 13.33 -3.46 25.02
CA ASP A 125 13.94 -4.27 23.97
C ASP A 125 12.89 -5.05 23.18
N ARG A 126 11.89 -5.61 23.86
CA ARG A 126 10.77 -6.29 23.21
C ARG A 126 9.92 -5.33 22.40
N GLN A 127 9.67 -4.11 22.92
CA GLN A 127 8.94 -3.08 22.18
C GLN A 127 9.66 -2.73 20.87
N ILE A 128 10.97 -2.47 20.93
CA ILE A 128 11.77 -2.12 19.75
C ILE A 128 11.78 -3.28 18.74
N ARG A 129 12.00 -4.52 19.19
CA ARG A 129 11.98 -5.69 18.31
C ARG A 129 10.64 -5.84 17.58
N ASN A 130 9.53 -5.82 18.31
CA ASN A 130 8.19 -5.93 17.73
C ASN A 130 7.87 -4.77 16.79
N ALA A 131 8.26 -3.55 17.12
CA ALA A 131 8.05 -2.38 16.27
C ALA A 131 8.87 -2.44 14.98
N ARG A 132 10.14 -2.90 15.04
CA ARG A 132 10.98 -3.08 13.84
C ARG A 132 10.38 -4.15 12.92
N GLU A 133 10.04 -5.30 13.49
CA GLU A 133 9.40 -6.39 12.75
C GLU A 133 8.10 -5.92 12.10
N THR A 134 7.25 -5.20 12.85
CA THR A 134 6.00 -4.67 12.33
C THR A 134 6.22 -3.74 11.14
N LEU A 135 7.21 -2.84 11.23
CA LEU A 135 7.49 -1.88 10.17
C LEU A 135 8.17 -2.52 8.95
N ASP A 136 9.07 -3.48 9.17
CA ASP A 136 9.86 -4.12 8.11
C ASP A 136 9.06 -5.22 7.37
N ILE A 137 8.05 -5.82 8.01
CA ILE A 137 7.36 -7.02 7.50
C ILE A 137 5.84 -6.80 7.40
N PHE A 138 5.17 -6.54 8.53
CA PHE A 138 3.71 -6.56 8.60
C PHE A 138 3.05 -5.36 7.92
N ALA A 139 3.64 -4.17 8.02
CA ALA A 139 3.13 -2.99 7.31
C ALA A 139 3.25 -3.11 5.78
N PRO A 140 4.40 -3.53 5.19
CA PRO A 140 4.50 -3.87 3.78
C PRO A 140 3.52 -4.95 3.33
N LEU A 141 3.33 -6.01 4.13
CA LEU A 141 2.37 -7.06 3.84
C LEU A 141 0.93 -6.54 3.76
N ALA A 142 0.53 -5.69 4.72
CA ALA A 142 -0.77 -5.03 4.69
C ALA A 142 -0.93 -4.12 3.45
N ASN A 143 0.14 -3.42 3.05
CA ASN A 143 0.15 -2.59 1.83
C ASN A 143 -0.10 -3.43 0.57
N ARG A 144 0.57 -4.59 0.46
CA ARG A 144 0.45 -5.51 -0.68
C ARG A 144 -0.96 -6.08 -0.83
N LEU A 145 -1.61 -6.38 0.30
CA LEU A 145 -3.01 -6.80 0.34
C LEU A 145 -4.01 -5.66 0.11
N GLY A 146 -3.52 -4.43 -0.02
CA GLY A 146 -4.34 -3.23 -0.23
C GLY A 146 -5.06 -2.75 1.03
N ILE A 147 -4.70 -3.24 2.22
CA ILE A 147 -5.40 -2.94 3.48
C ILE A 147 -4.79 -1.68 4.10
N GLY A 148 -5.12 -0.54 3.50
CA GLY A 148 -4.61 0.77 3.91
C GLY A 148 -4.83 1.04 5.40
N LYS A 149 -6.01 0.68 5.93
CA LYS A 149 -6.39 0.95 7.33
C LYS A 149 -5.45 0.30 8.35
N ILE A 150 -5.10 -0.97 8.14
CA ILE A 150 -4.15 -1.67 9.03
C ILE A 150 -2.75 -1.12 8.84
N LYS A 151 -2.32 -0.94 7.58
CA LYS A 151 -0.97 -0.47 7.25
C LYS A 151 -0.58 0.79 8.01
N TRP A 152 -1.38 1.86 7.90
CA TRP A 152 -1.02 3.14 8.52
C TRP A 152 -0.99 3.06 10.04
N GLN A 153 -1.86 2.24 10.65
CA GLN A 153 -1.87 2.03 12.10
C GLN A 153 -0.60 1.31 12.55
N LEU A 154 -0.20 0.26 11.84
CA LEU A 154 1.04 -0.46 12.10
C LEU A 154 2.26 0.46 11.93
N GLU A 155 2.29 1.29 10.90
CA GLU A 155 3.35 2.28 10.65
C GLU A 155 3.46 3.30 11.79
N ASP A 156 2.36 3.98 12.16
CA ASP A 156 2.36 5.01 13.22
C ASP A 156 2.69 4.42 14.58
N LEU A 157 2.14 3.24 14.93
CA LEU A 157 2.45 2.55 16.18
C LEU A 157 3.92 2.11 16.22
N SER A 158 4.46 1.58 15.12
CA SER A 158 5.87 1.19 15.06
C SER A 158 6.77 2.40 15.22
N PHE A 159 6.48 3.49 14.51
CA PHE A 159 7.24 4.74 14.59
C PHE A 159 7.27 5.30 16.01
N ARG A 160 6.13 5.26 16.73
CA ARG A 160 6.04 5.68 18.14
C ARG A 160 7.03 4.95 19.05
N TYR A 161 7.27 3.66 18.82
CA TYR A 161 8.20 2.90 19.65
C TYR A 161 9.64 2.98 19.16
N LEU A 162 9.88 3.12 17.86
CA LEU A 162 11.23 3.20 17.30
C LEU A 162 11.89 4.55 17.52
N GLU A 163 11.13 5.63 17.35
CA GLU A 163 11.60 7.02 17.38
C GLU A 163 10.65 7.88 18.25
N PRO A 164 10.56 7.61 19.57
CA PRO A 164 9.53 8.18 20.44
C PRO A 164 9.61 9.70 20.57
N GLU A 165 10.82 10.28 20.58
CA GLU A 165 11.05 11.73 20.67
C GLU A 165 10.51 12.42 19.43
N ARG A 166 10.87 11.93 18.23
CA ARG A 166 10.39 12.46 16.95
C ARG A 166 8.88 12.28 16.79
N TYR A 167 8.35 11.13 17.19
CA TYR A 167 6.91 10.90 17.17
C TYR A 167 6.18 11.93 18.03
N LYS A 168 6.68 12.17 19.25
CA LYS A 168 6.09 13.12 20.19
C LYS A 168 6.15 14.55 19.66
N GLU A 169 7.29 14.97 19.13
CA GLU A 169 7.46 16.28 18.49
C GLU A 169 6.47 16.48 17.33
N LEU A 170 6.39 15.52 16.41
CA LEU A 170 5.46 15.57 15.28
C LEU A 170 4.00 15.58 15.75
N ALA A 171 3.66 14.82 16.78
CA ALA A 171 2.31 14.76 17.34
C ALA A 171 1.91 16.08 18.03
N GLU A 172 2.81 16.70 18.79
CA GLU A 172 2.58 17.98 19.46
C GLU A 172 2.41 19.12 18.44
N LEU A 173 3.24 19.15 17.41
CA LEU A 173 3.11 20.14 16.34
C LEU A 173 1.86 19.93 15.47
N LEU A 174 1.45 18.67 15.25
CA LEU A 174 0.16 18.37 14.62
C LEU A 174 -1.01 18.86 15.46
N ALA A 175 -0.92 18.74 16.79
CA ALA A 175 -1.96 19.17 17.71
C ALA A 175 -2.05 20.69 17.81
N SER A 176 -0.92 21.41 17.83
CA SER A 176 -0.91 22.88 17.94
C SER A 176 -1.55 23.57 16.75
N LYS A 177 -1.36 23.05 15.54
CA LYS A 177 -1.95 23.59 14.29
C LYS A 177 -3.30 22.96 13.92
N ARG A 178 -3.94 22.21 14.84
CA ARG A 178 -5.15 21.44 14.52
C ARG A 178 -6.35 22.34 14.21
N HIS A 179 -6.61 23.34 15.05
CA HIS A 179 -7.79 24.20 14.92
C HIS A 179 -7.75 25.02 13.63
N GLU A 180 -6.64 25.73 13.40
CA GLU A 180 -6.40 26.50 12.17
C GLU A 180 -6.59 25.63 10.92
N ARG A 181 -6.04 24.41 10.92
CA ARG A 181 -6.18 23.48 9.80
C ARG A 181 -7.61 22.98 9.62
N GLU A 182 -8.35 22.70 10.69
CA GLU A 182 -9.75 22.26 10.62
C GLU A 182 -10.65 23.36 10.03
N GLU A 183 -10.42 24.62 10.41
CA GLU A 183 -11.12 25.78 9.84
C GLU A 183 -10.75 26.01 8.37
N ASP A 184 -9.46 25.99 8.03
CA ASP A 184 -8.96 26.13 6.66
C ASP A 184 -9.54 25.04 5.74
N ILE A 185 -9.47 23.78 6.18
CA ILE A 185 -10.01 22.63 5.43
C ILE A 185 -11.52 22.79 5.25
N LYS A 186 -12.25 23.25 6.26
CA LYS A 186 -13.70 23.45 6.17
C LYS A 186 -14.06 24.49 5.10
N TYR A 187 -13.31 25.58 5.00
CA TYR A 187 -13.52 26.57 3.93
C TYR A 187 -13.36 25.94 2.54
N VAL A 188 -12.26 25.21 2.32
CA VAL A 188 -11.98 24.57 1.02
C VAL A 188 -13.02 23.48 0.69
N ILE A 189 -13.45 22.70 1.69
CA ILE A 189 -14.55 21.71 1.54
C ILE A 189 -15.81 22.41 1.05
N LEU A 190 -16.27 23.46 1.75
CA LEU A 190 -17.51 24.16 1.39
C LEU A 190 -17.45 24.77 -0.01
N ARG A 191 -16.28 25.28 -0.41
CA ARG A 191 -16.05 25.83 -1.76
C ARG A 191 -16.17 24.74 -2.83
N LEU A 192 -15.58 23.57 -2.60
CA LEU A 192 -15.68 22.45 -3.54
C LEU A 192 -17.10 21.88 -3.58
N GLU A 193 -17.76 21.70 -2.44
CA GLU A 193 -19.14 21.24 -2.36
C GLU A 193 -20.13 22.18 -3.07
N ASP A 194 -19.93 23.50 -2.95
CA ASP A 194 -20.71 24.48 -3.70
C ASP A 194 -20.51 24.35 -5.22
N ALA A 195 -19.27 24.12 -5.66
CA ALA A 195 -18.98 23.90 -7.07
C ALA A 195 -19.56 22.58 -7.60
N LEU A 196 -19.51 21.50 -6.81
CA LEU A 196 -20.16 20.23 -7.15
C LEU A 196 -21.68 20.39 -7.29
N ARG A 197 -22.32 21.08 -6.33
CA ARG A 197 -23.77 21.37 -6.37
C ARG A 197 -24.18 22.18 -7.60
N LYS A 198 -23.39 23.19 -7.98
CA LYS A 198 -23.64 24.00 -9.20
C LYS A 198 -23.59 23.19 -10.49
N HIS A 199 -22.82 22.10 -10.51
CA HIS A 199 -22.72 21.17 -11.63
C HIS A 199 -23.64 19.95 -11.48
N ALA A 200 -24.53 19.93 -10.47
CA ALA A 200 -25.43 18.83 -10.17
C ALA A 200 -24.72 17.47 -9.95
N ILE A 201 -23.50 17.51 -9.40
CA ILE A 201 -22.74 16.31 -9.07
C ILE A 201 -23.00 15.92 -7.62
N GLU A 202 -23.48 14.69 -7.41
CA GLU A 202 -23.53 14.07 -6.10
C GLU A 202 -22.13 13.57 -5.72
N GLY A 203 -21.59 14.05 -4.61
CA GLY A 203 -20.27 13.66 -4.15
C GLY A 203 -20.02 14.08 -2.71
N GLU A 204 -19.25 13.27 -2.00
CA GLU A 204 -18.87 13.52 -0.62
C GLU A 204 -17.44 14.05 -0.55
N VAL A 205 -17.25 15.24 0.01
CA VAL A 205 -15.95 15.87 0.20
C VAL A 205 -15.55 15.75 1.67
N ARG A 206 -14.39 15.15 1.95
CA ARG A 206 -13.84 15.02 3.32
C ARG A 206 -12.41 15.52 3.40
N GLY A 207 -12.06 16.11 4.54
CA GLY A 207 -10.68 16.35 4.91
C GLY A 207 -9.94 15.02 5.13
N ARG A 208 -8.76 14.87 4.56
CA ARG A 208 -7.92 13.69 4.75
C ARG A 208 -6.81 14.00 5.77
N PRO A 209 -6.82 13.39 6.96
CA PRO A 209 -5.68 13.51 7.86
C PRO A 209 -4.46 12.81 7.26
N LYS A 210 -3.28 13.42 7.41
CA LYS A 210 -2.00 12.79 7.09
C LYS A 210 -1.50 12.02 8.33
N HIS A 211 -1.08 10.78 8.12
CA HIS A 211 -0.52 9.93 9.16
C HIS A 211 0.90 10.35 9.53
N ILE A 212 1.29 10.18 10.80
CA ILE A 212 2.53 10.75 11.35
C ILE A 212 3.75 10.16 10.64
N TYR A 213 3.78 8.83 10.48
CA TYR A 213 4.88 8.15 9.82
C TYR A 213 5.01 8.54 8.35
N SER A 214 3.90 8.72 7.64
CA SER A 214 3.92 9.19 6.25
C SER A 214 4.53 10.59 6.12
N ILE A 215 4.25 11.48 7.08
CA ILE A 215 4.85 12.82 7.13
C ILE A 215 6.36 12.70 7.36
N TYR A 216 6.77 11.94 8.38
CA TYR A 216 8.19 11.68 8.67
C TYR A 216 8.93 11.13 7.45
N ARG A 217 8.33 10.19 6.72
CA ARG A 217 8.93 9.59 5.53
C ARG A 217 9.07 10.58 4.37
N LYS A 218 8.08 11.48 4.19
CA LYS A 218 8.13 12.56 3.18
C LYS A 218 9.20 13.59 3.54
N MET A 219 9.32 13.96 4.81
CA MET A 219 10.39 14.85 5.31
C MET A 219 11.77 14.27 5.03
N LYS A 220 12.00 13.01 5.41
CA LYS A 220 13.29 12.34 5.23
C LYS A 220 13.69 12.21 3.77
N ARG A 221 12.74 11.94 2.86
CA ARG A 221 13.01 11.77 1.43
C ARG A 221 13.35 13.09 0.72
N LYS A 222 12.63 14.17 1.06
CA LYS A 222 12.79 15.47 0.40
C LYS A 222 13.79 16.40 1.11
N GLU A 223 14.40 15.95 2.21
CA GLU A 223 15.31 16.75 3.06
C GLU A 223 14.74 18.12 3.44
N VAL A 224 13.42 18.17 3.64
CA VAL A 224 12.69 19.42 3.93
C VAL A 224 12.34 19.53 5.41
N ASP A 225 12.44 20.74 5.92
CA ASP A 225 12.02 21.08 7.26
C ASP A 225 10.52 20.91 7.45
N PHE A 226 10.15 20.70 8.72
CA PHE A 226 8.79 20.48 9.17
C PHE A 226 7.82 21.44 8.48
N GLU A 227 8.02 22.76 8.62
CA GLU A 227 7.08 23.79 8.14
C GLU A 227 6.63 23.64 6.68
N HIS A 228 7.48 23.11 5.80
CA HIS A 228 7.20 22.96 4.37
C HIS A 228 6.37 21.71 4.04
N VAL A 229 6.40 20.67 4.89
CA VAL A 229 5.61 19.44 4.68
C VAL A 229 4.18 19.56 5.22
N PHE A 230 3.99 20.37 6.26
CA PHE A 230 2.68 20.59 6.90
C PHE A 230 1.79 21.57 6.15
N ASP A 231 2.33 22.30 5.18
CA ASP A 231 1.55 23.26 4.42
C ASP A 231 0.57 22.62 3.43
N VAL A 232 0.72 21.31 3.18
CA VAL A 232 -0.07 20.62 2.17
C VAL A 232 -1.31 19.99 2.80
N ARG A 233 -2.43 20.72 2.68
CA ARG A 233 -3.78 20.26 2.98
C ARG A 233 -4.18 19.14 2.03
N ALA A 234 -5.01 18.21 2.49
CA ALA A 234 -5.46 17.09 1.66
C ALA A 234 -6.97 16.92 1.76
N LEU A 235 -7.61 16.79 0.59
CA LEU A 235 -9.03 16.48 0.45
C LEU A 235 -9.22 15.13 -0.23
N ARG A 236 -10.35 14.52 0.08
CA ARG A 236 -10.84 13.32 -0.58
C ARG A 236 -12.26 13.59 -1.05
N VAL A 237 -12.49 13.38 -2.34
CA VAL A 237 -13.80 13.45 -2.97
C VAL A 237 -14.21 12.03 -3.37
N MET A 238 -15.37 11.60 -2.90
CA MET A 238 -15.96 10.30 -3.22
C MET A 238 -17.21 10.53 -4.06
N VAL A 239 -17.29 9.87 -5.20
CA VAL A 239 -18.38 10.04 -6.17
C VAL A 239 -18.97 8.68 -6.59
N PRO A 240 -20.13 8.65 -7.27
CA PRO A 240 -20.77 7.40 -7.65
C PRO A 240 -20.00 6.57 -8.68
N ASP A 241 -19.43 7.21 -9.71
CA ASP A 241 -18.84 6.52 -10.86
C ASP A 241 -17.56 7.18 -11.41
N VAL A 242 -16.87 6.43 -12.27
CA VAL A 242 -15.58 6.83 -12.84
C VAL A 242 -15.69 8.07 -13.74
N PRO A 243 -16.66 8.21 -14.67
CA PRO A 243 -16.85 9.45 -15.41
C PRO A 243 -16.96 10.68 -14.51
N THR A 244 -17.69 10.55 -13.41
CA THR A 244 -17.85 11.63 -12.43
C THR A 244 -16.53 12.00 -11.76
N CYS A 245 -15.60 11.05 -11.53
CA CYS A 245 -14.25 11.37 -11.03
C CYS A 245 -13.52 12.37 -11.93
N TYR A 246 -13.57 12.17 -13.25
CA TYR A 246 -12.92 13.08 -14.22
C TYR A 246 -13.64 14.41 -14.35
N GLN A 247 -14.97 14.45 -14.20
CA GLN A 247 -15.71 15.72 -14.14
C GLN A 247 -15.30 16.54 -12.91
N VAL A 248 -15.20 15.91 -11.74
CA VAL A 248 -14.72 16.56 -10.51
C VAL A 248 -13.28 17.06 -10.69
N LEU A 249 -12.40 16.30 -11.36
CA LEU A 249 -11.04 16.75 -11.66
C LEU A 249 -11.06 18.07 -12.45
N GLY A 250 -11.90 18.15 -13.49
CA GLY A 250 -12.09 19.37 -14.26
C GLY A 250 -12.58 20.55 -13.42
N ILE A 251 -13.55 20.32 -12.52
CA ILE A 251 -14.05 21.35 -11.58
C ILE A 251 -12.93 21.82 -10.65
N VAL A 252 -12.14 20.91 -10.09
CA VAL A 252 -11.01 21.22 -9.21
C VAL A 252 -9.99 22.10 -9.94
N HIS A 253 -9.64 21.78 -11.20
CA HIS A 253 -8.71 22.57 -12.01
C HIS A 253 -9.28 23.90 -12.51
N GLN A 254 -10.61 24.05 -12.53
CA GLN A 254 -11.27 25.33 -12.81
C GLN A 254 -11.28 26.24 -11.58
N LEU A 255 -11.47 25.67 -10.39
CA LEU A 255 -11.45 26.42 -9.13
C LEU A 255 -10.03 26.87 -8.77
N TRP A 256 -9.05 25.99 -8.96
CA TRP A 256 -7.70 26.18 -8.47
C TRP A 256 -6.66 25.83 -9.53
N ARG A 257 -5.54 26.55 -9.51
CA ARG A 257 -4.49 26.38 -10.50
C ARG A 257 -3.75 25.06 -10.27
N PRO A 258 -3.70 24.12 -11.23
CA PRO A 258 -2.95 22.88 -11.07
C PRO A 258 -1.44 23.12 -11.02
N ILE A 259 -0.75 22.32 -10.20
CA ILE A 259 0.71 22.28 -10.14
C ILE A 259 1.20 21.30 -11.19
N HIS A 260 2.07 21.75 -12.10
CA HIS A 260 2.60 20.91 -13.17
C HIS A 260 3.40 19.73 -12.60
N GLY A 261 3.19 18.54 -13.16
CA GLY A 261 3.88 17.30 -12.76
C GLY A 261 3.30 16.62 -11.51
N GLU A 262 2.29 17.21 -10.86
CA GLU A 262 1.68 16.67 -9.63
C GLU A 262 0.25 16.14 -9.91
N PHE A 263 0.08 15.43 -11.03
CA PHE A 263 -1.15 14.74 -11.39
C PHE A 263 -0.86 13.26 -11.69
N ASP A 264 -1.54 12.37 -10.97
CA ASP A 264 -1.49 10.93 -11.19
C ASP A 264 -2.90 10.37 -11.45
N ASP A 265 -3.04 9.57 -12.50
CA ASP A 265 -4.27 8.85 -12.82
C ASP A 265 -4.15 7.37 -12.45
N TYR A 266 -4.39 7.05 -11.18
CA TYR A 266 -4.42 5.65 -10.73
C TYR A 266 -5.74 4.93 -11.07
N ILE A 267 -6.70 5.59 -11.74
CA ILE A 267 -7.89 4.89 -12.25
C ILE A 267 -7.52 4.18 -13.54
N ALA A 268 -6.88 4.90 -14.47
CA ALA A 268 -6.38 4.36 -15.73
C ALA A 268 -5.19 3.41 -15.52
N ALA A 269 -4.29 3.74 -14.58
CA ALA A 269 -3.15 2.92 -14.21
C ALA A 269 -3.16 2.56 -12.70
N PRO A 270 -3.94 1.55 -12.29
CA PRO A 270 -3.99 1.11 -10.89
C PRO A 270 -2.62 0.69 -10.37
N LYS A 271 -2.34 0.93 -9.09
CA LYS A 271 -1.11 0.43 -8.44
C LYS A 271 -1.12 -1.10 -8.36
N GLU A 272 0.00 -1.71 -8.02
CA GLU A 272 0.10 -3.17 -7.91
C GLU A 272 -0.84 -3.78 -6.86
N ASN A 273 -1.06 -3.06 -5.76
CA ASN A 273 -2.06 -3.43 -4.75
C ASN A 273 -3.51 -3.12 -5.19
N GLY A 274 -3.69 -2.73 -6.45
CA GLY A 274 -4.91 -2.30 -7.12
C GLY A 274 -5.58 -1.08 -6.51
N TYR A 275 -4.80 -0.22 -5.86
CA TYR A 275 -5.26 1.10 -5.46
C TYR A 275 -5.64 1.94 -6.68
N GLN A 276 -6.83 2.54 -6.64
CA GLN A 276 -7.37 3.42 -7.67
C GLN A 276 -7.84 4.75 -7.09
N SER A 277 -7.44 5.86 -7.73
CA SER A 277 -7.84 7.24 -7.43
C SER A 277 -7.17 8.19 -8.43
N LEU A 278 -7.80 9.32 -8.74
CA LEU A 278 -7.11 10.47 -9.32
C LEU A 278 -6.45 11.27 -8.20
N HIS A 279 -5.18 11.65 -8.36
CA HIS A 279 -4.47 12.53 -7.44
C HIS A 279 -4.06 13.78 -8.19
N THR A 280 -4.31 14.95 -7.61
CA THR A 280 -3.84 16.22 -8.17
C THR A 280 -3.42 17.16 -7.06
N ALA A 281 -2.33 17.89 -7.24
CA ALA A 281 -1.98 19.03 -6.40
C ALA A 281 -2.32 20.36 -7.12
N VAL A 282 -2.95 21.27 -6.39
CA VAL A 282 -3.37 22.59 -6.88
C VAL A 282 -2.97 23.69 -5.91
N ILE A 283 -2.88 24.93 -6.39
CA ILE A 283 -2.69 26.13 -5.57
C ILE A 283 -4.07 26.74 -5.32
N ALA A 284 -4.49 26.76 -4.06
CA ALA A 284 -5.81 27.26 -3.66
C ALA A 284 -5.86 28.80 -3.54
N ASP A 285 -7.04 29.35 -3.23
CA ASP A 285 -7.33 30.80 -3.15
C ASP A 285 -6.36 31.57 -2.22
N ASP A 286 -5.79 30.89 -1.22
CA ASP A 286 -4.85 31.43 -0.24
C ASP A 286 -3.37 31.24 -0.63
N ASN A 287 -3.09 30.90 -1.90
CA ASN A 287 -1.77 30.59 -2.44
C ASN A 287 -1.03 29.42 -1.79
N ARG A 288 -1.73 28.58 -1.01
CA ARG A 288 -1.14 27.39 -0.39
C ARG A 288 -1.50 26.13 -1.15
N ALA A 289 -0.64 25.13 -1.11
CA ALA A 289 -0.84 23.87 -1.82
C ALA A 289 -2.00 23.05 -1.23
N LEU A 290 -2.74 22.39 -2.12
CA LEU A 290 -3.87 21.53 -1.79
C LEU A 290 -3.77 20.24 -2.62
N GLU A 291 -3.60 19.11 -1.95
CA GLU A 291 -3.68 17.77 -2.56
C GLU A 291 -5.16 17.32 -2.58
N VAL A 292 -5.69 16.98 -3.75
CA VAL A 292 -7.06 16.47 -3.91
C VAL A 292 -7.00 15.04 -4.44
N GLN A 293 -7.68 14.13 -3.75
CA GLN A 293 -7.89 12.75 -4.19
C GLN A 293 -9.33 12.54 -4.59
N ILE A 294 -9.56 12.04 -5.80
CA ILE A 294 -10.91 11.83 -6.34
C ILE A 294 -11.04 10.35 -6.71
N ARG A 295 -12.11 9.70 -6.26
CA ARG A 295 -12.38 8.28 -6.54
C ARG A 295 -13.84 7.94 -6.30
N THR A 296 -14.25 6.75 -6.72
CA THR A 296 -15.61 6.27 -6.42
C THR A 296 -15.75 5.80 -4.97
N HIS A 297 -16.99 5.63 -4.50
CA HIS A 297 -17.25 4.98 -3.21
C HIS A 297 -16.70 3.55 -3.14
N ASP A 298 -16.78 2.79 -4.24
CA ASP A 298 -16.25 1.42 -4.31
C ASP A 298 -14.71 1.43 -4.26
N MET A 299 -14.05 2.28 -5.06
CA MET A 299 -12.60 2.48 -5.00
C MET A 299 -12.13 2.94 -3.62
N HIS A 300 -12.97 3.69 -2.88
CA HIS A 300 -12.67 4.05 -1.51
C HIS A 300 -12.70 2.83 -0.57
N GLN A 301 -13.71 1.97 -0.68
CA GLN A 301 -13.79 0.74 0.11
C GLN A 301 -12.60 -0.18 -0.18
N ASP A 302 -12.26 -0.37 -1.46
CA ASP A 302 -11.13 -1.21 -1.87
C ASP A 302 -9.80 -0.68 -1.38
N ALA A 303 -9.61 0.65 -1.34
CA ALA A 303 -8.37 1.24 -0.87
C ALA A 303 -8.20 1.24 0.67
N GLU A 304 -9.30 1.20 1.43
CA GLU A 304 -9.22 1.13 2.89
C GLU A 304 -9.13 -0.32 3.39
N TYR A 305 -9.86 -1.23 2.74
CA TYR A 305 -10.06 -2.60 3.18
C TYR A 305 -9.40 -3.66 2.28
N GLY A 306 -8.94 -3.29 1.09
CA GLY A 306 -8.17 -4.15 0.20
C GLY A 306 -8.91 -5.44 -0.15
N ILE A 307 -8.20 -6.57 -0.01
CA ILE A 307 -8.75 -7.91 -0.26
C ILE A 307 -10.00 -8.23 0.56
N ALA A 308 -10.19 -7.59 1.73
CA ALA A 308 -11.34 -7.83 2.60
C ALA A 308 -12.64 -7.21 2.04
N ALA A 309 -12.57 -6.07 1.34
CA ALA A 309 -13.75 -5.44 0.73
C ALA A 309 -14.42 -6.34 -0.33
N HIS A 310 -13.62 -7.11 -1.08
CA HIS A 310 -14.13 -7.99 -2.13
C HIS A 310 -14.79 -9.27 -1.59
N TRP A 311 -14.56 -9.67 -0.33
CA TRP A 311 -15.15 -10.90 0.23
C TRP A 311 -16.67 -10.80 0.35
N LYS A 312 -17.20 -9.59 0.55
CA LYS A 312 -18.64 -9.27 0.56
C LYS A 312 -19.38 -9.70 -0.71
N TYR A 313 -18.70 -9.76 -1.86
CA TYR A 313 -19.31 -10.12 -3.14
C TYR A 313 -19.48 -11.63 -3.35
N LYS A 314 -18.72 -12.46 -2.60
CA LYS A 314 -18.81 -13.93 -2.64
C LYS A 314 -20.17 -14.45 -2.19
N GLU A 315 -20.80 -13.82 -1.20
CA GLU A 315 -22.13 -14.21 -0.71
C GLU A 315 -23.26 -13.91 -1.71
N LYS A 316 -23.06 -12.98 -2.65
CA LYS A 316 -24.07 -12.61 -3.67
C LYS A 316 -23.92 -13.36 -5.00
N GLY A 317 -23.02 -14.35 -5.08
CA GLY A 317 -22.84 -15.19 -6.27
C GLY A 317 -22.21 -14.48 -7.48
N GLN A 318 -21.61 -13.29 -7.30
CA GLN A 318 -20.85 -12.64 -8.35
C GLN A 318 -19.42 -13.23 -8.41
N ARG A 319 -18.91 -13.41 -9.63
CA ARG A 319 -17.53 -13.85 -9.88
C ARG A 319 -16.55 -12.90 -9.20
N PHE A 320 -15.47 -13.43 -8.64
CA PHE A 320 -14.38 -12.62 -8.10
C PHE A 320 -13.88 -11.63 -9.16
N ASP A 321 -13.53 -10.42 -8.71
CA ASP A 321 -12.83 -9.47 -9.55
C ASP A 321 -11.49 -10.08 -10.01
N ALA A 322 -11.15 -9.94 -11.29
CA ALA A 322 -9.89 -10.42 -11.85
C ALA A 322 -8.67 -9.84 -11.10
N ALA A 323 -8.79 -8.63 -10.57
CA ALA A 323 -7.76 -8.02 -9.72
C ALA A 323 -7.58 -8.76 -8.39
N TYR A 324 -8.67 -9.21 -7.77
CA TYR A 324 -8.65 -9.99 -6.53
C TYR A 324 -8.03 -11.37 -6.76
N GLU A 325 -8.44 -12.09 -7.81
CA GLU A 325 -7.84 -13.39 -8.15
C GLU A 325 -6.36 -13.24 -8.45
N LYS A 326 -5.96 -12.17 -9.15
CA LYS A 326 -4.54 -11.89 -9.41
C LYS A 326 -3.74 -11.67 -8.12
N ARG A 327 -4.29 -10.96 -7.13
CA ARG A 327 -3.63 -10.74 -5.82
C ARG A 327 -3.51 -12.04 -5.03
N ILE A 328 -4.58 -12.83 -4.94
CA ILE A 328 -4.53 -14.14 -4.26
C ILE A 328 -3.57 -15.08 -4.96
N ASN A 329 -3.62 -15.16 -6.28
CA ASN A 329 -2.73 -16.01 -7.06
C ASN A 329 -1.27 -15.54 -6.94
N TYR A 330 -1.01 -14.24 -6.84
CA TYR A 330 0.33 -13.73 -6.58
C TYR A 330 0.83 -14.12 -5.19
N MET A 331 0.01 -13.94 -4.14
CA MET A 331 0.36 -14.37 -2.79
C MET A 331 0.55 -15.88 -2.70
N ARG A 332 -0.27 -16.64 -3.43
CA ARG A 332 -0.14 -18.09 -3.56
C ARG A 332 1.15 -18.48 -4.27
N ARG A 333 1.51 -17.79 -5.36
CA ARG A 333 2.79 -18.02 -6.06
C ARG A 333 3.99 -17.75 -5.17
N ILE A 334 3.97 -16.67 -4.37
CA ILE A 334 5.03 -16.43 -3.39
C ILE A 334 5.11 -17.59 -2.38
N ALA A 335 3.96 -18.11 -1.93
CA ALA A 335 3.93 -19.24 -1.02
C ALA A 335 4.38 -20.55 -1.65
N GLU A 336 4.04 -20.80 -2.92
CA GLU A 336 4.48 -21.96 -3.70
C GLU A 336 6.00 -21.88 -3.97
N GLN A 337 6.51 -20.73 -4.40
CA GLN A 337 7.96 -20.51 -4.58
C GLN A 337 8.72 -20.67 -3.27
N ALA A 338 8.18 -20.15 -2.17
CA ALA A 338 8.74 -20.37 -0.84
C ALA A 338 8.80 -21.84 -0.43
N GLN A 339 7.95 -22.70 -1.01
CA GLN A 339 7.94 -24.15 -0.82
C GLN A 339 8.91 -24.91 -1.74
N GLU A 340 9.14 -24.41 -2.96
CA GLU A 340 9.92 -25.09 -3.99
C GLU A 340 11.40 -24.67 -4.04
N GLU A 341 11.73 -23.42 -3.70
CA GLU A 341 13.09 -22.88 -3.75
C GLU A 341 13.78 -22.90 -2.37
N ASP A 342 15.05 -23.33 -2.35
CA ASP A 342 15.94 -23.22 -1.18
C ASP A 342 16.50 -21.79 -0.98
N ASP A 343 16.23 -20.84 -1.89
CA ASP A 343 16.67 -19.46 -1.78
C ASP A 343 15.64 -18.59 -1.04
N PRO A 344 15.91 -18.14 0.19
CA PRO A 344 14.98 -17.34 0.96
C PRO A 344 14.89 -15.88 0.45
N HIS A 345 15.83 -15.42 -0.40
CA HIS A 345 15.83 -14.05 -0.92
C HIS A 345 14.73 -13.78 -1.95
N SER A 346 14.25 -14.79 -2.68
CA SER A 346 13.18 -14.61 -3.69
C SER A 346 11.86 -14.14 -3.07
N ALA A 347 11.51 -14.67 -1.90
CA ALA A 347 10.31 -14.27 -1.15
C ALA A 347 10.40 -12.84 -0.58
N ILE A 348 11.60 -12.40 -0.16
CA ILE A 348 11.81 -11.01 0.25
C ILE A 348 11.70 -10.07 -0.92
N GLN A 349 12.32 -10.40 -2.05
CA GLN A 349 12.35 -9.51 -3.20
C GLN A 349 10.92 -9.29 -3.72
N ALA A 350 10.12 -10.36 -3.81
CA ALA A 350 8.71 -10.29 -4.19
C ALA A 350 7.80 -9.48 -3.21
N VAL A 351 8.23 -9.30 -1.95
CA VAL A 351 7.52 -8.51 -0.91
C VAL A 351 8.11 -7.10 -0.73
N LYS A 352 9.42 -6.92 -0.95
CA LYS A 352 10.18 -5.67 -0.78
C LYS A 352 10.31 -4.85 -2.07
N GLU A 353 9.92 -5.38 -3.23
CA GLU A 353 9.80 -4.66 -4.51
C GLU A 353 8.71 -3.56 -4.50
N ASP A 354 8.61 -2.80 -3.41
CA ASP A 354 7.89 -1.54 -3.39
C ASP A 354 8.56 -0.55 -2.42
N ILE A 355 9.82 -0.24 -2.70
CA ILE A 355 10.46 1.00 -2.25
C ILE A 355 11.12 1.62 -3.47
N THR A 356 10.39 2.57 -4.07
CA THR A 356 10.87 3.56 -5.05
C THR A 356 11.32 3.02 -6.40
N ASP A 357 10.40 2.44 -7.15
CA ASP A 357 10.37 2.77 -8.58
C ASP A 357 9.37 3.91 -8.71
N GLU A 358 9.89 5.15 -8.74
CA GLU A 358 9.12 6.22 -9.36
C GLU A 358 8.72 5.71 -10.75
N ARG A 359 7.45 5.77 -11.13
CA ARG A 359 7.02 5.37 -12.49
C ARG A 359 6.85 6.65 -13.29
N ILE A 360 7.22 6.59 -14.55
CA ILE A 360 7.06 7.69 -15.49
C ILE A 360 5.98 7.35 -16.52
N TYR A 361 5.15 8.34 -16.81
CA TYR A 361 4.09 8.20 -17.82
C TYR A 361 4.47 9.01 -19.05
N VAL A 362 4.69 8.32 -20.16
CA VAL A 362 5.09 8.93 -21.43
C VAL A 362 4.01 8.74 -22.49
N PHE A 363 3.85 9.73 -23.34
CA PHE A 363 2.83 9.75 -24.38
C PHE A 363 3.40 9.28 -25.71
N THR A 364 2.67 8.43 -26.43
CA THR A 364 2.94 8.16 -27.83
C THR A 364 2.55 9.37 -28.70
N PRO A 365 2.95 9.42 -29.98
CA PRO A 365 2.51 10.48 -30.89
C PRO A 365 0.99 10.51 -31.11
N LYS A 366 0.29 9.41 -30.80
CA LYS A 366 -1.18 9.28 -30.89
C LYS A 366 -1.91 9.63 -29.59
N ASN A 367 -1.19 10.07 -28.55
CA ASN A 367 -1.68 10.35 -27.19
C ASN A 367 -2.04 9.12 -26.35
N ASP A 368 -1.62 7.92 -26.77
CA ASP A 368 -1.70 6.75 -25.89
C ASP A 368 -0.67 6.90 -24.76
N ILE A 369 -1.04 6.56 -23.53
CA ILE A 369 -0.16 6.61 -22.36
C ILE A 369 0.57 5.27 -22.24
N ILE A 370 1.89 5.34 -22.08
CA ILE A 370 2.75 4.18 -21.83
C ILE A 370 3.43 4.37 -20.47
N ASP A 371 3.37 3.31 -19.67
CA ASP A 371 3.89 3.27 -18.31
C ASP A 371 5.25 2.57 -18.29
N LEU A 372 6.27 3.27 -17.80
CA LEU A 372 7.64 2.78 -17.69
C LEU A 372 8.23 3.05 -16.29
N PRO A 373 9.18 2.23 -15.82
CA PRO A 373 10.00 2.56 -14.65
C PRO A 373 10.74 3.91 -14.81
N ALA A 374 10.90 4.68 -13.74
CA ALA A 374 11.71 5.91 -13.78
C ALA A 374 13.15 5.56 -14.10
N GLY A 375 13.76 6.39 -14.95
CA GLY A 375 15.07 6.10 -15.53
C GLY A 375 14.99 5.29 -16.83
N SER A 376 13.81 4.82 -17.25
CA SER A 376 13.66 4.22 -18.58
C SER A 376 14.05 5.18 -19.69
N THR A 377 14.58 4.59 -20.76
CA THR A 377 15.10 5.27 -21.93
C THR A 377 14.15 5.15 -23.13
N PRO A 378 14.37 5.91 -24.22
CA PRO A 378 13.67 5.69 -25.47
C PRO A 378 13.80 4.27 -26.04
N ILE A 379 14.86 3.53 -25.69
CA ILE A 379 15.03 2.12 -26.09
C ILE A 379 13.97 1.27 -25.40
N ASP A 380 13.83 1.42 -24.07
CA ASP A 380 12.82 0.71 -23.28
C ASP A 380 11.41 1.00 -23.79
N PHE A 381 11.12 2.27 -24.06
CA PHE A 381 9.86 2.69 -24.68
C PHE A 381 9.61 2.03 -26.05
N ALA A 382 10.64 1.93 -26.90
CA ALA A 382 10.52 1.30 -28.21
C ALA A 382 10.21 -0.20 -28.11
N TYR A 383 10.87 -0.91 -27.19
CA TYR A 383 10.60 -2.34 -26.93
C TYR A 383 9.24 -2.56 -26.26
N HIS A 384 8.80 -1.62 -25.43
CA HIS A 384 7.50 -1.67 -24.78
C HIS A 384 6.33 -1.51 -25.77
N ILE A 385 6.50 -0.69 -26.81
CA ILE A 385 5.48 -0.57 -27.87
C ILE A 385 5.41 -1.86 -28.71
N HIS A 386 6.55 -2.32 -29.23
CA HIS A 386 6.63 -3.54 -30.02
C HIS A 386 8.08 -3.98 -30.23
N THR A 387 8.34 -5.28 -30.17
CA THR A 387 9.69 -5.84 -30.38
C THR A 387 10.33 -5.39 -31.70
N ASP A 388 9.56 -5.36 -32.80
CA ASP A 388 10.06 -4.88 -34.10
C ASP A 388 10.37 -3.37 -34.14
N ILE A 389 9.76 -2.56 -33.27
CA ILE A 389 10.05 -1.13 -33.17
C ILE A 389 11.34 -0.94 -32.37
N GLY A 390 11.49 -1.66 -31.25
CA GLY A 390 12.74 -1.74 -30.48
C GLY A 390 13.93 -2.17 -31.34
N ASN A 391 13.80 -3.27 -32.06
CA ASN A 391 14.87 -3.80 -32.93
C ASN A 391 15.29 -2.85 -34.06
N ARG A 392 14.37 -1.96 -34.50
CA ARG A 392 14.61 -0.99 -35.59
C ARG A 392 14.91 0.42 -35.07
N CYS A 393 14.97 0.63 -33.76
CA CYS A 393 15.18 1.93 -33.15
C CYS A 393 16.56 2.51 -33.56
N ARG A 394 16.56 3.75 -34.05
CA ARG A 394 17.80 4.47 -34.41
C ARG A 394 17.96 5.80 -33.69
N GLY A 395 16.89 6.32 -33.12
CA GLY A 395 16.88 7.58 -32.40
C GLY A 395 15.49 7.87 -31.89
N ALA A 396 15.38 8.90 -31.06
CA ALA A 396 14.12 9.31 -30.48
C ALA A 396 13.93 10.83 -30.57
N ARG A 397 12.68 11.25 -30.55
CA ARG A 397 12.28 12.65 -30.37
C ARG A 397 11.35 12.78 -29.19
N ILE A 398 11.50 13.87 -28.46
CA ILE A 398 10.62 14.25 -27.36
C ILE A 398 10.10 15.65 -27.63
N GLY A 399 8.78 15.82 -27.70
CA GLY A 399 8.16 17.11 -28.01
C GLY A 399 8.63 17.74 -29.33
N GLY A 400 9.02 16.90 -30.31
CA GLY A 400 9.53 17.32 -31.62
C GLY A 400 11.03 17.63 -31.67
N ARG A 401 11.78 17.55 -30.56
CA ARG A 401 13.24 17.72 -30.52
C ARG A 401 13.95 16.38 -30.46
N GLN A 402 15.08 16.25 -31.16
CA GLN A 402 15.86 15.02 -31.17
C GLN A 402 16.66 14.87 -29.87
N VAL A 403 16.59 13.68 -29.27
CA VAL A 403 17.27 13.34 -28.02
C VAL A 403 18.15 12.09 -28.20
N GLY A 404 19.11 11.92 -27.31
CA GLY A 404 19.91 10.69 -27.22
C GLY A 404 19.06 9.48 -26.80
N LEU A 405 19.54 8.28 -27.11
CA LEU A 405 18.89 7.04 -26.68
C LEU A 405 19.14 6.71 -25.20
N ASP A 406 20.11 7.37 -24.59
CA ASP A 406 20.47 7.38 -23.17
C ASP A 406 19.65 8.39 -22.34
N TYR A 407 18.80 9.18 -23.01
CA TYR A 407 17.96 10.16 -22.32
C TYR A 407 17.00 9.45 -21.36
N ARG A 408 17.00 9.87 -20.08
CA ARG A 408 16.05 9.38 -19.09
C ARG A 408 14.70 10.06 -19.28
N LEU A 409 13.73 9.28 -19.71
CA LEU A 409 12.36 9.74 -19.96
C LEU A 409 11.74 10.31 -18.67
N GLN A 410 10.91 11.34 -18.83
CA GLN A 410 10.20 12.01 -17.74
C GLN A 410 8.69 11.90 -17.93
N THR A 411 7.94 11.94 -16.82
CA THR A 411 6.48 12.00 -16.88
C THR A 411 6.00 13.21 -17.68
N GLY A 412 5.16 12.97 -18.68
CA GLY A 412 4.66 14.01 -19.57
C GLY A 412 5.37 14.07 -20.93
N ASP A 413 6.49 13.38 -21.10
CA ASP A 413 7.21 13.37 -22.37
C ASP A 413 6.39 12.72 -23.48
N ARG A 414 6.27 13.40 -24.62
CA ARG A 414 5.70 12.82 -25.83
C ARG A 414 6.83 12.25 -26.69
N VAL A 415 6.97 10.93 -26.67
CA VAL A 415 8.09 10.19 -27.26
C VAL A 415 7.72 9.67 -28.65
N GLU A 416 8.57 9.95 -29.63
CA GLU A 416 8.48 9.45 -31.00
C GLU A 416 9.76 8.67 -31.32
N ILE A 417 9.62 7.39 -31.69
CA ILE A 417 10.74 6.53 -32.06
C ILE A 417 11.00 6.62 -33.56
N ILE A 418 12.24 6.93 -33.93
CA ILE A 418 12.70 6.94 -35.30
C ILE A 418 13.21 5.53 -35.64
N THR A 419 12.48 4.82 -36.50
CA THR A 419 12.85 3.47 -36.95
C THR A 419 13.57 3.49 -38.28
N ALA A 420 14.52 2.58 -38.49
CA ALA A 420 15.15 2.35 -39.80
C ALA A 420 14.71 1.04 -40.45
N ASN A 421 14.78 0.99 -41.79
CA ASN A 421 14.44 -0.21 -42.57
C ASN A 421 15.55 -1.27 -42.60
N ARG A 422 16.78 -0.95 -42.16
CA ARG A 422 17.93 -1.87 -42.09
C ARG A 422 18.77 -1.58 -40.84
N GLY A 423 19.18 -2.65 -40.15
CA GLY A 423 19.93 -2.59 -38.89
C GLY A 423 19.22 -3.39 -37.79
N GLY A 424 19.97 -3.73 -36.74
CA GLY A 424 19.47 -4.41 -35.55
C GLY A 424 20.00 -3.73 -34.28
N PRO A 425 19.63 -4.24 -33.10
CA PRO A 425 20.05 -3.67 -31.82
C PRO A 425 21.57 -3.63 -31.69
N SER A 426 22.09 -2.60 -31.01
CA SER A 426 23.51 -2.52 -30.66
C SER A 426 23.79 -3.24 -29.34
N LEU A 427 24.95 -3.87 -29.22
CA LEU A 427 25.43 -4.44 -27.95
C LEU A 427 25.62 -3.35 -26.88
N ASP A 428 25.87 -2.10 -27.28
CA ASP A 428 26.04 -0.98 -26.37
C ASP A 428 24.78 -0.67 -25.55
N TRP A 429 23.61 -1.11 -26.00
CA TRP A 429 22.34 -0.94 -25.30
C TRP A 429 22.19 -1.85 -24.07
N LEU A 430 23.07 -2.83 -23.91
CA LEU A 430 23.11 -3.72 -22.75
C LEU A 430 24.12 -3.25 -21.68
N ASN A 431 24.85 -2.18 -21.93
CA ASN A 431 25.90 -1.72 -21.04
C ASN A 431 25.38 -0.62 -20.09
N GLU A 432 25.10 -1.01 -18.84
CA GLU A 432 24.58 -0.12 -17.79
C GLU A 432 25.56 1.02 -17.41
N ASP A 433 26.85 0.91 -17.75
CA ASP A 433 27.86 1.95 -17.49
C ASP A 433 27.85 3.12 -18.49
N LEU A 434 27.07 3.02 -19.57
CA LEU A 434 26.94 4.09 -20.58
C LEU A 434 25.77 5.07 -20.31
N GLY A 435 25.04 4.89 -19.20
CA GLY A 435 24.09 5.88 -18.67
C GLY A 435 22.68 5.35 -18.36
#